data_AF-A0A4Q4D1P0-F1
#
_entry.id   AF-A0A4Q4D1P0-F1
#
_cell.length_a   1.000
_cell.length_b   1.000
_cell.length_c   1.000
_cell.angle_alpha   90.00
_cell.angle_beta   90.00
_cell.angle_gamma   90.00
#
_symmetry.space_group_name_H-M   'P 1'
#
loop_
_entity.id
_entity.type
_entity.pdbx_description
1 polymer ?
#
loop_
_entity_poly.entity_id
_entity_poly.type
_entity_poly.pdbx_seq_one_letter_code
_entity_poly.pdbx_strand_id
1 'polypeptide(L)'
;ELVTVDDPTWSERSARVLALLASLNLFLALFNFVPLLPLDGGHIAGALWEAVRRGWARVRGKEDPGYVDVARMLPVAYVVGGILMVMSIVLIYADIVNPVSIS
;
A
#
# COMPACT_ATOMS: atom_id res chain seq x y z
N GLU A 1 33.82 -19.13 25.03
CA GLU A 1 32.79 -19.51 24.04
C GLU A 1 33.18 -18.89 22.72
N LEU A 2 33.42 -19.72 21.71
CA LEU A 2 33.97 -19.29 20.43
C LEU A 2 32.92 -18.42 19.72
N VAL A 3 33.19 -17.12 19.60
CA VAL A 3 32.53 -16.28 18.61
C VAL A 3 33.14 -16.66 17.26
N THR A 4 32.67 -17.79 16.71
CA THR A 4 32.87 -18.08 15.29
C THR A 4 31.98 -17.09 14.54
N VAL A 5 32.60 -16.07 13.96
CA VAL A 5 31.95 -15.31 12.89
C VAL A 5 31.87 -16.29 11.72
N ASP A 6 30.76 -17.03 11.63
CA ASP A 6 30.44 -17.82 10.45
C ASP A 6 30.33 -16.83 9.29
N ASP A 7 31.36 -16.81 8.44
CA ASP A 7 31.33 -16.01 7.23
C ASP A 7 30.15 -16.51 6.39
N PRO A 8 29.16 -15.64 6.10
CA PRO A 8 27.94 -16.10 5.49
C PRO A 8 28.29 -16.71 4.14
N THR A 9 27.85 -17.95 3.94
CA THR A 9 28.04 -18.68 2.69
C THR A 9 27.49 -17.86 1.53
N TRP A 10 28.01 -18.03 0.31
CA TRP A 10 27.54 -17.29 -0.87
C TRP A 10 26.02 -17.45 -1.09
N SER A 11 25.47 -18.60 -0.69
CA SER A 11 24.03 -18.87 -0.64
C SER A 11 23.28 -18.01 0.38
N GLU A 12 23.82 -17.82 1.58
CA GLU A 12 23.17 -16.97 2.58
C GLU A 12 23.23 -15.48 2.22
N ARG A 13 24.34 -15.04 1.61
CA ARG A 13 24.48 -13.65 1.15
C ARG A 13 23.46 -13.36 0.04
N SER A 14 23.34 -14.26 -0.94
CA SER A 14 22.36 -14.10 -2.02
C SER A 14 20.92 -14.20 -1.50
N ALA A 15 20.63 -15.12 -0.57
CA ALA A 15 19.31 -15.24 0.05
C ALA A 15 18.90 -13.96 0.78
N ARG A 16 19.82 -13.30 1.51
CA ARG A 16 19.54 -12.01 2.17
C ARG A 16 19.23 -10.91 1.17
N VAL A 17 20.01 -10.79 0.10
CA VAL A 17 19.77 -9.79 -0.95
C VAL A 17 18.43 -10.04 -1.64
N LEU A 18 18.12 -11.30 -1.97
CA LEU A 18 16.84 -11.68 -2.56
C LEU A 18 15.67 -11.40 -1.61
N ALA A 19 15.83 -11.66 -0.31
CA ALA A 19 14.81 -11.35 0.69
C ALA A 19 14.55 -9.84 0.79
N LEU A 20 15.60 -9.01 0.74
CA LEU A 20 15.46 -7.54 0.69
C LEU A 20 14.78 -7.06 -0.59
N LEU A 21 15.16 -7.62 -1.75
CA LEU A 21 14.51 -7.28 -3.01
C LEU A 21 13.04 -7.73 -3.03
N ALA A 22 12.73 -8.90 -2.46
CA ALA A 22 11.38 -9.40 -2.34
C ALA A 22 10.53 -8.52 -1.41
N SER A 23 11.07 -8.13 -0.24
CA SER A 23 10.36 -7.26 0.70
C SER A 23 10.15 -5.86 0.13
N LEU A 24 11.14 -5.32 -0.58
CA LEU A 24 11.03 -4.04 -1.28
C LEU A 24 9.96 -4.09 -2.38
N ASN A 25 9.98 -5.12 -3.24
CA ASN A 25 8.98 -5.28 -4.29
C ASN A 25 7.57 -5.48 -3.71
N LEU A 26 7.43 -6.26 -2.63
CA LEU A 26 6.16 -6.44 -1.94
C LEU A 26 5.67 -5.12 -1.33
N PHE A 27 6.55 -4.36 -0.69
CA PHE A 27 6.22 -3.04 -0.15
C PHE A 27 5.78 -2.08 -1.24
N LEU A 28 6.51 -2.01 -2.36
CA LEU A 28 6.14 -1.19 -3.52
C LEU A 28 4.80 -1.61 -4.12
N ALA A 29 4.52 -2.92 -4.21
CA ALA A 29 3.22 -3.43 -4.67
C ALA A 29 2.09 -3.03 -3.72
N LEU A 30 2.26 -3.20 -2.41
CA LEU A 30 1.28 -2.82 -1.40
C LEU A 30 1.08 -1.29 -1.33
N PHE A 31 2.16 -0.53 -1.43
CA PHE A 31 2.13 0.92 -1.52
C PHE A 31 1.43 1.35 -2.81
N ASN A 32 1.65 0.66 -3.93
CA ASN A 32 0.95 0.92 -5.19
C ASN A 32 -0.58 0.75 -5.07
N PHE A 33 -1.04 -0.16 -4.21
CA PHE A 33 -2.48 -0.32 -3.90
C PHE A 33 -3.07 0.82 -3.04
N VAL A 34 -2.25 1.65 -2.40
CA VAL A 34 -2.74 2.81 -1.65
C VAL A 34 -3.10 3.93 -2.65
N PRO A 35 -4.33 4.47 -2.62
CA PRO A 35 -4.82 5.44 -3.60
C PRO A 35 -4.22 6.84 -3.36
N LEU A 36 -2.93 7.01 -3.62
CA LEU A 36 -2.17 8.26 -3.57
C LEU A 36 -1.43 8.47 -4.90
N LEU A 37 -1.26 9.71 -5.36
CA LEU A 37 -0.40 10.01 -6.52
C LEU A 37 1.03 9.52 -6.22
N PRO A 38 1.76 8.75 -7.06
CA PRO A 38 1.59 8.30 -8.46
C PRO A 38 1.27 6.79 -8.61
N LEU A 39 0.49 6.21 -7.71
CA LEU A 39 0.35 4.77 -7.49
C LEU A 39 -0.94 4.23 -8.13
N ASP A 40 -0.79 3.40 -9.16
CA ASP A 40 -1.88 2.92 -10.04
C ASP A 40 -3.02 2.15 -9.34
N GLY A 41 -2.91 1.84 -8.04
CA GLY A 41 -3.92 1.15 -7.24
C GLY A 41 -5.28 1.83 -7.19
N GLY A 42 -5.34 3.14 -7.49
CA GLY A 42 -6.60 3.84 -7.73
C GLY A 42 -7.44 3.20 -8.84
N HIS A 43 -6.84 2.61 -9.87
CA HIS A 43 -7.56 1.90 -10.93
C HIS A 43 -8.00 0.50 -10.49
N ILE A 44 -7.16 -0.22 -9.74
CA ILE A 44 -7.47 -1.57 -9.27
C ILE A 44 -8.60 -1.55 -8.23
N ALA A 45 -8.61 -0.57 -7.33
CA ALA A 45 -9.65 -0.43 -6.32
C ALA A 45 -11.07 -0.36 -6.94
N GLY A 46 -11.22 0.30 -8.09
CA GLY A 46 -12.54 0.44 -8.73
C GLY A 46 -12.83 -0.60 -9.76
N ALA A 47 -11.82 -1.15 -10.42
CA ALA A 47 -12.01 -2.38 -11.18
C ALA A 47 -12.50 -3.51 -10.25
N LEU A 48 -11.98 -3.58 -9.02
CA LEU A 48 -12.44 -4.54 -8.01
C LEU A 48 -13.87 -4.23 -7.54
N TRP A 49 -14.19 -2.97 -7.24
CA TRP A 49 -15.56 -2.59 -6.86
C TRP A 49 -16.58 -2.82 -7.98
N GLU A 50 -16.20 -2.53 -9.23
CA GLU A 50 -17.00 -2.81 -10.40
C GLU A 50 -17.20 -4.32 -10.60
N ALA A 51 -16.13 -5.11 -10.48
CA ALA A 51 -16.20 -6.56 -10.55
C ALA A 51 -17.12 -7.15 -9.47
N VAL A 52 -17.04 -6.64 -8.24
CA VAL A 52 -17.92 -7.05 -7.13
C VAL A 52 -19.37 -6.65 -7.40
N ARG A 53 -19.64 -5.41 -7.82
CA ARG A 53 -20.99 -4.93 -8.12
C ARG A 53 -21.62 -5.66 -9.29
N ARG A 54 -20.84 -5.90 -10.36
CA ARG A 54 -21.27 -6.65 -11.55
C ARG A 54 -21.49 -8.12 -11.21
N GLY A 55 -20.62 -8.72 -10.42
CA GLY A 55 -20.80 -10.07 -9.89
C GLY A 55 -22.07 -10.20 -9.06
N TRP A 56 -22.32 -9.23 -8.17
CA TRP A 56 -23.52 -9.22 -7.33
C TRP A 56 -24.81 -8.96 -8.13
N ALA A 57 -24.78 -8.11 -9.15
CA ALA A 57 -25.90 -7.88 -10.06
C ALA A 57 -26.21 -9.13 -10.91
N ARG A 58 -25.18 -9.84 -11.39
CA ARG A 58 -25.31 -11.12 -12.09
C ARG A 58 -25.91 -12.21 -11.21
N VAL A 59 -25.48 -12.30 -9.95
CA VAL A 59 -26.06 -13.24 -8.97
C VAL A 59 -27.51 -12.90 -8.63
N ARG A 60 -27.89 -11.61 -8.66
CA ARG A 60 -29.28 -11.17 -8.51
C ARG A 60 -30.11 -11.17 -9.80
N GLY A 61 -29.57 -11.63 -10.92
CA GLY A 61 -30.28 -11.68 -12.21
C GLY A 61 -30.71 -10.32 -12.75
N LYS A 62 -30.07 -9.22 -12.31
CA LYS A 62 -30.34 -7.86 -12.79
C LYS A 62 -29.42 -7.53 -13.97
N GLU A 63 -29.93 -6.76 -14.94
CA GLU A 63 -29.16 -6.29 -16.09
C GLU A 63 -27.85 -5.62 -15.64
N ASP A 64 -26.77 -5.89 -16.39
CA ASP A 64 -25.40 -5.48 -16.06
C ASP A 64 -25.37 -3.97 -15.73
N PRO A 65 -25.01 -3.57 -14.51
CA PRO A 65 -24.86 -2.17 -14.17
C PRO A 65 -23.60 -1.68 -14.89
N GLY A 66 -23.77 -0.94 -15.99
CA GLY A 66 -22.68 -0.52 -16.89
C GLY A 66 -21.48 0.16 -16.22
N TYR A 67 -20.43 0.35 -17.03
CA TYR A 67 -19.11 0.83 -16.60
C TYR A 67 -19.18 1.97 -15.58
N VAL A 68 -18.56 1.77 -14.41
CA VAL A 68 -18.48 2.81 -13.40
C VAL A 68 -17.28 3.68 -13.73
N ASP A 69 -17.55 4.93 -14.11
CA ASP A 69 -16.54 5.93 -14.37
C ASP A 69 -15.47 5.97 -13.29
N VAL A 70 -14.22 5.79 -13.72
CA VAL A 70 -12.99 5.91 -12.91
C VAL A 70 -12.96 7.25 -12.12
N ALA A 71 -13.68 8.27 -12.60
CA ALA A 71 -13.89 9.55 -11.93
C ALA A 71 -14.55 9.44 -10.53
N ARG A 72 -15.35 8.40 -10.25
CA ARG A 72 -15.97 8.19 -8.92
C ARG A 72 -14.99 7.73 -7.83
N MET A 73 -13.77 7.34 -8.19
CA MET A 73 -12.74 6.96 -7.21
C MET A 73 -11.80 8.08 -6.81
N LEU A 74 -11.72 9.14 -7.61
CA LEU A 74 -11.02 10.38 -7.27
C LEU A 74 -11.36 10.88 -5.85
N PRO A 75 -12.65 10.99 -5.42
CA PRO A 75 -12.96 11.46 -4.07
C PRO A 75 -12.39 10.57 -2.96
N VAL A 76 -12.31 9.25 -3.15
CA VAL A 76 -11.74 8.34 -2.15
C VAL A 76 -10.22 8.55 -2.04
N ALA A 77 -9.54 8.70 -3.18
CA ALA A 77 -8.11 9.03 -3.20
C ALA A 77 -7.82 10.36 -2.50
N TYR A 78 -8.63 11.39 -2.72
CA TYR A 78 -8.49 12.68 -2.02
C TYR A 78 -8.74 12.58 -0.52
N VAL A 79 -9.70 11.77 -0.07
CA VAL A 79 -9.97 11.56 1.36
C VAL A 79 -8.79 10.85 2.03
N VAL A 80 -8.31 9.75 1.45
CA VAL A 80 -7.17 8.99 1.99
C VAL A 80 -5.89 9.84 1.97
N GLY A 81 -5.63 10.57 0.89
CA GLY A 81 -4.53 11.52 0.80
C GLY A 81 -4.61 12.66 1.80
N GLY A 82 -5.81 13.20 2.02
CA GLY A 82 -6.05 14.21 3.05
C GLY A 82 -5.77 13.69 4.45
N ILE A 83 -6.26 12.48 4.79
CA ILE A 83 -6.00 11.84 6.09
C ILE A 83 -4.50 11.66 6.32
N LEU A 84 -3.78 11.11 5.33
CA LEU A 84 -2.35 10.90 5.45
C LEU A 84 -1.57 12.20 5.56
N MET A 85 -1.93 13.22 4.78
CA MET A 85 -1.33 14.54 4.86
C MET A 85 -1.52 15.17 6.24
N VAL A 86 -2.74 15.10 6.80
CA VAL A 86 -3.02 15.60 8.15
C VAL A 86 -2.23 14.82 9.20
N MET A 87 -2.21 13.48 9.12
CA MET A 87 -1.42 12.67 10.04
C MET A 87 0.08 12.99 9.95
N SER A 88 0.64 13.14 8.76
CA SER A 88 2.04 13.52 8.57
C SER A 88 2.35 14.88 9.20
N ILE A 89 1.50 15.88 8.99
CA ILE A 89 1.68 17.21 9.60
C ILE A 89 1.65 17.12 11.13
N VAL A 90 0.68 16.40 11.69
CA VAL A 90 0.55 16.22 13.14
C VAL A 90 1.75 15.50 13.73
N LEU A 91 2.26 14.45 13.07
CA LEU A 91 3.43 13.71 13.53
C LEU A 91 4.70 14.57 13.48
N ILE A 92 4.94 15.27 12.37
CA ILE A 92 6.08 16.18 12.25
C ILE A 92 6.02 17.26 13.35
N TYR A 93 4.84 17.83 13.57
CA TYR A 93 4.64 18.80 14.64
C TYR A 93 4.91 18.19 16.02
N ALA A 94 4.45 16.97 16.28
CA ALA A 94 4.70 16.26 17.52
C ALA A 94 6.20 16.02 17.76
N ASP A 95 6.94 15.60 16.74
CA ASP A 95 8.39 15.39 16.82
C ASP A 95 9.16 16.70 17.12
N ILE A 96 8.67 17.84 16.60
CA ILE A 96 9.27 19.17 16.84
C ILE A 96 8.98 19.66 18.25
N VAL A 97 7.72 19.55 18.71
CA VAL A 97 7.27 20.16 19.96
C VAL A 97 7.54 19.30 21.18
N ASN A 98 7.44 17.97 21.04
CA ASN A 98 7.65 17.04 22.12
C ASN A 98 8.54 15.88 21.64
N PRO A 99 9.85 16.11 21.49
CA PRO A 99 10.77 15.09 21.06
C PRO A 99 10.73 13.92 22.05
N VAL A 100 10.59 12.71 21.54
CA VAL A 100 10.53 11.49 22.35
C VAL A 100 11.85 11.34 23.09
N SER A 101 11.85 11.58 24.40
CA SER A 101 13.00 11.32 25.26
C SER A 101 13.08 9.83 25.57
N ILE A 102 13.95 9.12 24.86
CA ILE A 102 14.30 7.73 25.20
C ILE A 102 15.19 7.80 26.45
N SER A 103 14.61 7.55 27.61
CA SER A 103 15.32 7.36 28.87
C SER A 103 15.66 5.89 29.10
#